data_AF-A0A9D9SHM4-F1
#
_entry.id   AF-A0A9D9SHM4-F1
#
_cell.length_a   1.000
_cell.length_b   1.000
_cell.length_c   1.000
_cell.angle_alpha   90.00
_cell.angle_beta   90.00
_cell.angle_gamma   90.00
#
_symmetry.space_group_name_H-M   'P 1'
#
loop_
_entity.id
_entity.type
_entity.pdbx_description
1 polymer ?
#
loop_
_entity_poly.entity_id
_entity_poly.type
_entity_poly.pdbx_seq_one_letter_code
_entity_poly.pdbx_strand_id
1 'polypeptide(L)'
;MSELVQITRYSKSDYYELIGDLDRRKKATIFEPQFPLERLSKFVADSVTASAKGPTPECVTCGVCCAFALIVPVRLDDTPPLKAYWDITLDGADEDIVIERVLPRDVETGYCSHLEGELTRSIGCRIYPERPFLCHEFEAGSDRCHEYRRMYGVEARLTEQELASDLANLLNIDAEKSVITFAAIAVDSVSWKASYSIEEPGRMVSAKVTYLRIVAIVDDDLEKEYEVHSYDASEETWFESDLIGMTLPEARQFIETRVNRC
;
A
#
# COMPACT_ATOMS: atom_id res chain seq x y z
N MET A 1 -20.59 -26.63 14.42
CA MET A 1 -20.60 -25.31 13.77
C MET A 1 -19.96 -24.35 14.73
N SER A 2 -18.64 -24.21 14.64
CA SER A 2 -17.87 -23.24 15.39
C SER A 2 -18.06 -21.87 14.75
N GLU A 3 -18.60 -20.92 15.52
CA GLU A 3 -18.69 -19.52 15.14
C GLU A 3 -17.31 -18.99 14.72
N LEU A 4 -17.29 -18.24 13.63
CA LEU A 4 -16.09 -17.59 13.12
C LEU A 4 -15.75 -16.43 14.05
N VAL A 5 -14.72 -16.59 14.87
CA VAL A 5 -14.09 -15.46 15.56
C VAL A 5 -13.32 -14.68 14.49
N GLN A 6 -13.80 -13.48 14.18
CA GLN A 6 -13.11 -12.54 13.32
C GLN A 6 -11.96 -11.90 14.11
N ILE A 7 -10.75 -12.43 13.94
CA ILE A 7 -9.51 -11.87 14.50
C ILE A 7 -9.02 -10.78 13.52
N THR A 8 -9.72 -9.66 13.47
CA THR A 8 -9.24 -8.42 12.82
C THR A 8 -8.55 -7.54 13.86
N ARG A 9 -7.61 -6.68 13.40
CA ARG A 9 -6.96 -5.55 14.11
C ARG A 9 -5.56 -5.89 14.64
N TYR A 10 -4.54 -5.61 13.83
CA TYR A 10 -3.17 -5.45 14.32
C TYR A 10 -2.98 -3.99 14.68
N SER A 11 -2.39 -3.71 15.85
CA SER A 11 -1.89 -2.38 16.12
C SER A 11 -0.77 -2.04 15.10
N LYS A 12 -0.52 -0.75 14.85
CA LYS A 12 0.50 -0.32 13.89
C LYS A 12 1.88 -0.87 14.30
N SER A 13 2.20 -0.85 15.59
CA SER A 13 3.43 -1.44 16.13
C SER A 13 3.56 -2.93 15.82
N ASP A 14 2.51 -3.71 16.07
CA ASP A 14 2.53 -5.17 15.90
C ASP A 14 2.64 -5.55 14.42
N TYR A 15 1.96 -4.80 13.55
CA TYR A 15 2.06 -4.98 12.11
C TYR A 15 3.49 -4.70 11.61
N TYR A 16 4.13 -3.63 12.06
CA TYR A 16 5.51 -3.30 11.67
C TYR A 16 6.52 -4.33 12.16
N GLU A 17 6.35 -4.87 13.37
CA GLU A 17 7.18 -5.97 13.86
C GLU A 17 7.03 -7.21 12.96
N LEU A 18 5.78 -7.60 12.65
CA LEU A 18 5.47 -8.72 11.77
C LEU A 18 6.09 -8.55 10.37
N ILE A 19 5.87 -7.40 9.73
CA ILE A 19 6.44 -7.13 8.40
C ILE A 19 7.96 -7.12 8.43
N GLY A 20 8.57 -6.55 9.49
CA GLY A 20 10.01 -6.56 9.66
C GLY A 20 10.58 -7.99 9.76
N ASP A 21 9.88 -8.89 10.44
CA ASP A 21 10.23 -10.31 10.49
C ASP A 21 10.13 -11.00 9.12
N LEU A 22 9.03 -10.77 8.40
CA LEU A 22 8.84 -11.32 7.05
C LEU A 22 9.90 -10.82 6.07
N ASP A 23 10.21 -9.53 6.13
CA ASP A 23 11.25 -8.90 5.31
C ASP A 23 12.63 -9.50 5.58
N ARG A 24 13.00 -9.68 6.85
CA ARG A 24 14.26 -10.35 7.23
C ARG A 24 14.38 -11.77 6.67
N ARG A 25 13.32 -12.58 6.78
CA ARG A 25 13.30 -13.95 6.25
C ARG A 25 13.43 -13.98 4.74
N LYS A 26 12.74 -13.06 4.07
CA LYS A 26 12.71 -12.96 2.62
C LYS A 26 14.01 -12.47 2.01
N LYS A 27 14.67 -11.48 2.62
CA LYS A 27 15.95 -10.91 2.15
C LYS A 27 17.03 -11.96 1.95
N ALA A 28 17.01 -13.06 2.69
CA ALA A 28 17.94 -14.18 2.50
C ALA A 28 17.75 -14.95 1.17
N THR A 29 16.61 -14.77 0.50
CA THR A 29 16.18 -15.56 -0.67
C THR A 29 16.10 -14.76 -1.97
N ILE A 30 16.35 -13.44 -1.91
CA ILE A 30 16.23 -12.52 -3.05
C ILE A 30 17.55 -11.81 -3.32
N PHE A 31 17.78 -11.46 -4.58
CA PHE A 31 18.86 -10.56 -4.97
C PHE A 31 18.53 -9.11 -4.62
N GLU A 32 19.57 -8.31 -4.41
CA GLU A 32 19.43 -6.86 -4.23
C GLU A 32 18.76 -6.20 -5.45
N PRO A 33 17.87 -5.21 -5.23
CA PRO A 33 17.31 -4.42 -6.32
C PRO A 33 18.41 -3.72 -7.12
N GLN A 34 18.25 -3.70 -8.43
CA GLN A 34 19.04 -2.96 -9.41
C GLN A 34 18.42 -1.60 -9.74
N PHE A 35 17.09 -1.43 -9.63
CA PHE A 35 16.39 -0.16 -9.89
C PHE A 35 15.67 0.43 -8.67
N PRO A 36 15.55 1.77 -8.59
CA PRO A 36 14.68 2.46 -7.64
C PRO A 36 13.22 2.36 -8.11
N LEU A 37 12.53 1.31 -7.70
CA LEU A 37 11.17 0.97 -8.18
C LEU A 37 10.09 1.97 -7.82
N GLU A 38 10.32 2.78 -6.79
CA GLU A 38 9.38 3.75 -6.27
C GLU A 38 9.06 4.85 -7.29
N ARG A 39 9.99 5.09 -8.23
CA ARG A 39 9.88 6.11 -9.27
C ARG A 39 9.34 5.57 -10.60
N LEU A 40 9.05 4.28 -10.68
CA LEU A 40 8.64 3.64 -11.93
C LEU A 40 7.13 3.49 -12.01
N SER A 41 6.56 3.83 -13.17
CA SER A 41 5.17 3.49 -13.46
C SER A 41 4.96 1.98 -13.36
N LYS A 42 3.78 1.58 -12.89
CA LYS A 42 3.35 0.18 -12.84
C LYS A 42 2.74 -0.28 -14.17
N PHE A 43 2.46 0.66 -15.07
CA PHE A 43 1.88 0.44 -16.40
C PHE A 43 2.98 0.32 -17.44
N VAL A 44 2.90 -0.71 -18.28
CA VAL A 44 3.85 -0.98 -19.36
C VAL A 44 3.97 0.22 -20.28
N ALA A 45 2.86 0.85 -20.65
CA ALA A 45 2.85 2.00 -21.57
C ALA A 45 3.76 3.16 -21.11
N ASP A 46 4.00 3.27 -19.80
CA ASP A 46 4.71 4.38 -19.16
C ASP A 46 6.00 3.94 -18.44
N SER A 47 6.37 2.65 -18.49
CA SER A 47 7.59 2.10 -17.86
C SER A 47 8.21 0.94 -18.62
N VAL A 48 8.54 1.17 -19.89
CA VAL A 48 9.45 0.27 -20.63
C VAL A 48 10.78 0.96 -20.89
N THR A 49 11.77 0.63 -20.07
CA THR A 49 13.16 0.74 -20.49
C THR A 49 13.45 -0.36 -21.52
N ALA A 50 14.03 0.02 -22.66
CA ALA A 50 14.15 -0.84 -23.83
C ALA A 50 14.93 -2.17 -23.62
N SER A 51 15.59 -2.36 -22.48
CA SER A 51 16.32 -3.59 -22.13
C SER A 51 15.47 -4.70 -21.50
N ALA A 52 14.17 -4.49 -21.28
CA ALA A 52 13.22 -5.55 -20.98
C ALA A 52 13.02 -6.49 -22.21
N LYS A 53 14.08 -7.18 -22.63
CA LYS A 53 14.17 -7.98 -23.89
C LYS A 53 13.51 -9.36 -23.76
N GLY A 54 12.33 -9.42 -23.14
CA GLY A 54 11.53 -10.64 -23.01
C GLY A 54 10.09 -10.42 -23.48
N PRO A 55 9.39 -11.47 -23.94
CA PRO A 55 7.94 -11.39 -24.10
C PRO A 55 7.28 -11.08 -22.75
N THR A 56 6.16 -10.35 -22.76
CA THR A 56 5.37 -10.07 -21.57
C THR A 56 5.08 -11.37 -20.81
N PRO A 57 5.52 -11.51 -19.54
CA PRO A 57 5.32 -12.74 -18.79
C PRO A 57 3.85 -13.03 -18.55
N GLU A 58 3.44 -14.29 -18.71
CA GLU A 58 2.12 -14.72 -18.25
C GLU A 58 2.10 -14.82 -16.73
N CYS A 59 1.31 -13.99 -16.04
CA CYS A 59 1.28 -13.96 -14.57
C CYS A 59 1.04 -15.36 -13.95
N VAL A 60 0.20 -16.18 -14.58
CA VAL A 60 -0.15 -17.56 -14.16
C VAL A 60 1.03 -18.55 -14.21
N THR A 61 2.19 -18.14 -14.72
CA THR A 61 3.39 -18.97 -14.80
C THR A 61 4.45 -18.63 -13.75
N CYS A 62 4.49 -17.39 -13.21
CA CYS A 62 5.59 -16.97 -12.33
C CYS A 62 5.19 -16.66 -10.88
N GLY A 63 4.13 -15.88 -10.65
CA GLY A 63 3.66 -15.50 -9.31
C GLY A 63 4.60 -14.60 -8.50
N VAL A 64 5.67 -14.08 -9.12
CA VAL A 64 6.75 -13.38 -8.41
C VAL A 64 6.26 -12.11 -7.69
N CYS A 65 5.36 -11.31 -8.29
CA CYS A 65 4.85 -10.11 -7.62
C CYS A 65 4.04 -10.45 -6.35
N CYS A 66 3.30 -11.56 -6.36
CA CYS A 66 2.59 -12.09 -5.18
C CYS A 66 3.53 -12.67 -4.13
N ALA A 67 4.69 -13.18 -4.55
CA ALA A 67 5.74 -13.63 -3.65
C ALA A 67 6.56 -12.48 -3.10
N PHE A 68 6.71 -11.35 -3.83
CA PHE A 68 7.66 -10.28 -3.54
C PHE A 68 7.08 -9.09 -2.77
N ALA A 69 5.88 -8.61 -3.10
CA ALA A 69 5.31 -7.44 -2.44
C ALA A 69 4.84 -7.79 -1.01
N LEU A 70 5.58 -7.37 0.02
CA LEU A 70 5.23 -7.63 1.42
C LEU A 70 4.00 -6.82 1.86
N ILE A 71 3.90 -5.58 1.40
CA ILE A 71 2.78 -4.69 1.68
C ILE A 71 2.02 -4.47 0.38
N VAL A 72 0.75 -4.85 0.36
CA VAL A 72 -0.18 -4.46 -0.72
C VAL A 72 -1.39 -3.86 -0.03
N PRO A 73 -1.50 -2.52 -0.02
CA PRO A 73 -2.67 -1.84 0.50
C PRO A 73 -3.95 -2.25 -0.25
N VAL A 74 -5.07 -2.11 0.44
CA VAL A 74 -6.41 -2.25 -0.12
C VAL A 74 -7.10 -0.92 0.18
N ARG A 75 -7.47 -0.19 -0.87
CA ARG A 75 -8.08 1.13 -0.71
C ARG A 75 -9.44 1.00 -0.04
N LEU A 76 -9.93 2.10 0.56
CA LEU A 76 -11.24 2.06 1.20
C LEU A 76 -12.38 1.78 0.20
N ASP A 77 -12.24 2.27 -1.03
CA ASP A 77 -13.20 2.09 -2.12
C ASP A 77 -13.02 0.78 -2.92
N ASP A 78 -11.98 -0.02 -2.61
CA ASP A 78 -11.84 -1.36 -3.19
C ASP A 78 -13.00 -2.26 -2.73
N THR A 79 -13.61 -2.98 -3.67
CA THR A 79 -14.69 -3.94 -3.36
C THR A 79 -14.20 -5.39 -3.35
N PRO A 80 -13.73 -5.91 -2.20
CA PRO A 80 -13.75 -7.34 -1.97
C PRO A 80 -14.54 -7.73 -0.70
N PRO A 81 -15.20 -8.90 -0.69
CA PRO A 81 -15.98 -9.37 0.45
C PRO A 81 -15.10 -9.59 1.69
N LEU A 82 -15.62 -9.18 2.86
CA LEU A 82 -15.02 -9.36 4.18
C LEU A 82 -14.39 -10.76 4.39
N LYS A 83 -13.11 -10.75 4.85
CA LYS A 83 -12.19 -11.83 5.31
C LYS A 83 -10.84 -11.90 4.57
N ALA A 84 -10.68 -11.16 3.48
CA ALA A 84 -9.50 -11.28 2.61
C ALA A 84 -8.37 -10.28 2.91
N TYR A 85 -8.40 -9.57 4.06
CA TYR A 85 -7.48 -8.49 4.41
C TYR A 85 -7.18 -8.42 5.92
N TRP A 86 -6.10 -7.72 6.27
CA TRP A 86 -5.77 -7.30 7.62
C TRP A 86 -6.05 -5.80 7.77
N ASP A 87 -6.88 -5.46 8.75
CA ASP A 87 -7.04 -4.07 9.19
C ASP A 87 -5.91 -3.73 10.18
N ILE A 88 -5.27 -2.59 9.97
CA ILE A 88 -4.24 -2.02 10.83
C ILE A 88 -4.86 -0.86 11.60
N THR A 89 -4.76 -0.91 12.92
CA THR A 89 -5.31 0.09 13.82
C THR A 89 -4.25 1.03 14.38
N LEU A 90 -4.69 2.23 14.75
CA LEU A 90 -3.82 3.26 15.31
C LEU A 90 -3.46 2.95 16.76
N ASP A 91 -2.15 2.96 17.07
CA ASP A 91 -1.67 2.80 18.44
C ASP A 91 -2.15 3.96 19.33
N GLY A 92 -2.61 3.64 20.54
CA GLY A 92 -2.97 4.64 21.55
C GLY A 92 -4.26 5.42 21.29
N ALA A 93 -5.02 5.07 20.24
CA ALA A 93 -6.41 5.51 20.11
C ALA A 93 -7.31 4.79 21.13
N ASP A 94 -8.33 5.48 21.64
CA ASP A 94 -9.30 4.87 22.57
C ASP A 94 -10.23 3.85 21.90
N GLU A 95 -10.33 3.91 20.57
CA GLU A 95 -11.14 3.03 19.73
C GLU A 95 -10.24 2.38 18.67
N ASP A 96 -10.71 1.26 18.10
CA ASP A 96 -10.04 0.55 17.00
C ASP A 96 -10.19 1.32 15.68
N ILE A 97 -9.57 2.49 15.61
CA ILE A 97 -9.51 3.33 14.41
C ILE A 97 -8.61 2.63 13.39
N VAL A 98 -9.20 2.19 12.29
CA VAL A 98 -8.47 1.57 11.16
C VAL A 98 -7.85 2.67 10.31
N ILE A 99 -6.53 2.63 10.15
CA ILE A 99 -5.73 3.62 9.41
C ILE A 99 -5.15 3.06 8.11
N GLU A 100 -5.22 1.73 7.94
CA GLU A 100 -4.77 1.08 6.72
C GLU A 100 -5.38 -0.33 6.65
N ARG A 101 -5.52 -0.82 5.42
CA ARG A 101 -5.89 -2.20 5.14
C ARG A 101 -4.88 -2.81 4.18
N VAL A 102 -4.43 -4.02 4.47
CA VAL A 102 -3.46 -4.72 3.61
C VAL A 102 -3.90 -6.14 3.29
N LEU A 103 -3.50 -6.64 2.13
CA LEU A 103 -3.67 -8.06 1.82
C LEU A 103 -2.85 -8.91 2.81
N PRO A 104 -3.37 -10.06 3.30
CA PRO A 104 -2.69 -10.90 4.25
C PRO A 104 -1.48 -11.58 3.62
N ARG A 105 -0.45 -11.82 4.42
CA ARG A 105 0.73 -12.61 4.04
C ARG A 105 0.81 -13.90 4.82
N ASP A 106 1.24 -14.95 4.14
CA ASP A 106 1.64 -16.18 4.80
C ASP A 106 2.86 -15.89 5.68
N VAL A 107 2.79 -16.25 6.96
CA VAL A 107 3.78 -15.85 7.96
C VAL A 107 5.11 -16.60 7.84
N GLU A 108 5.11 -17.74 7.16
CA GLU A 108 6.30 -18.57 6.98
C GLU A 108 7.07 -18.12 5.73
N THR A 109 6.37 -17.94 4.62
CA THR A 109 6.94 -17.65 3.30
C THR A 109 6.98 -16.15 2.96
N GLY A 110 6.14 -15.34 3.60
CA GLY A 110 5.94 -13.93 3.24
C GLY A 110 5.20 -13.73 1.92
N TYR A 111 4.59 -14.77 1.36
CA TYR A 111 3.82 -14.69 0.12
C TYR A 111 2.41 -14.16 0.36
N CYS A 112 1.76 -13.65 -0.67
CA CYS A 112 0.33 -13.36 -0.63
C CYS A 112 -0.44 -14.60 -0.19
N SER A 113 -1.26 -14.48 0.85
CA SER A 113 -2.09 -15.57 1.36
C SER A 113 -3.13 -16.09 0.34
N HIS A 114 -3.40 -15.35 -0.74
CA HIS A 114 -4.30 -15.77 -1.82
C HIS A 114 -3.59 -16.40 -3.01
N LEU A 115 -2.26 -16.49 -2.97
CA LEU A 115 -1.46 -17.18 -3.98
C LEU A 115 -1.64 -18.69 -3.84
N GLU A 116 -1.94 -19.36 -4.94
CA GLU A 116 -1.98 -20.81 -5.03
C GLU A 116 -1.01 -21.32 -6.09
N GLY A 117 -0.59 -22.58 -5.96
CA GLY A 117 0.32 -23.23 -6.89
C GLY A 117 1.80 -23.10 -6.49
N GLU A 118 2.67 -23.28 -7.49
CA GLU A 118 4.12 -23.28 -7.32
C GLU A 118 4.74 -22.15 -8.13
N LEU A 119 5.51 -21.29 -7.45
CA LEU A 119 6.20 -20.17 -8.07
C LEU A 119 7.06 -20.64 -9.24
N THR A 120 7.11 -19.82 -10.29
CA THR A 120 7.89 -20.09 -11.52
C THR A 120 7.43 -21.32 -12.32
N ARG A 121 6.33 -21.97 -11.93
CA ARG A 121 5.74 -23.09 -12.67
C ARG A 121 4.30 -22.86 -13.06
N SER A 122 3.41 -22.77 -12.07
CA SER A 122 1.98 -22.60 -12.28
C SER A 122 1.36 -22.02 -11.02
N ILE A 123 0.74 -20.85 -11.15
CA ILE A 123 0.14 -20.13 -10.03
C ILE A 123 -1.29 -19.72 -10.33
N GLY A 124 -2.05 -19.49 -9.26
CA GLY A 124 -3.40 -18.93 -9.28
C GLY A 124 -3.60 -17.89 -8.20
N CYS A 125 -4.63 -17.07 -8.34
CA CYS A 125 -5.08 -16.13 -7.31
C CYS A 125 -6.51 -16.50 -6.92
N ARG A 126 -6.72 -16.89 -5.65
CA ARG A 126 -8.06 -17.26 -5.16
C ARG A 126 -9.09 -16.15 -5.27
N ILE A 127 -8.63 -14.90 -5.20
CA ILE A 127 -9.44 -13.70 -5.25
C ILE A 127 -9.29 -12.97 -6.59
N TYR A 128 -8.92 -13.67 -7.68
CA TYR A 128 -8.62 -13.00 -8.96
C TYR A 128 -9.69 -11.98 -9.42
N PRO A 129 -11.01 -12.26 -9.32
CA PRO A 129 -12.07 -11.31 -9.68
C PRO A 129 -12.26 -10.17 -8.67
N GLU A 130 -11.77 -10.35 -7.45
CA GLU A 130 -11.94 -9.48 -6.27
C GLU A 130 -10.61 -8.82 -5.89
N ARG A 131 -9.64 -8.76 -6.82
CA ARG A 131 -8.33 -8.19 -6.52
C ARG A 131 -8.47 -6.70 -6.19
N PRO A 132 -7.71 -6.21 -5.19
CA PRO A 132 -7.69 -4.78 -4.91
C PRO A 132 -7.13 -4.01 -6.11
N PHE A 133 -7.44 -2.72 -6.20
CA PHE A 133 -7.00 -1.84 -7.28
C PHE A 133 -5.49 -1.95 -7.54
N LEU A 134 -4.67 -1.96 -6.49
CA LEU A 134 -3.22 -2.07 -6.62
C LEU A 134 -2.74 -3.38 -7.28
N CYS A 135 -3.48 -4.47 -7.13
CA CYS A 135 -3.20 -5.73 -7.83
C CYS A 135 -3.63 -5.71 -9.30
N HIS A 136 -4.51 -4.80 -9.69
CA HIS A 136 -4.90 -4.54 -11.08
C HIS A 136 -3.97 -3.54 -11.77
N GLU A 137 -3.44 -2.55 -11.04
CA GLU A 137 -2.47 -1.59 -11.56
C GLU A 137 -1.13 -2.21 -11.95
N PHE A 138 -0.76 -3.32 -11.31
CA PHE A 138 0.47 -4.01 -11.65
C PHE A 138 0.34 -4.71 -13.00
N GLU A 139 1.00 -4.17 -14.03
CA GLU A 139 0.96 -4.72 -15.37
C GLU A 139 2.15 -5.64 -15.64
N ALA A 140 1.87 -6.81 -16.21
CA ALA A 140 2.91 -7.75 -16.61
C ALA A 140 3.79 -7.14 -17.70
N GLY A 141 5.11 -7.25 -17.56
CA GLY A 141 6.08 -6.69 -18.51
C GLY A 141 6.49 -5.25 -18.26
N SER A 142 5.95 -4.58 -17.22
CA SER A 142 6.46 -3.29 -16.77
C SER A 142 7.91 -3.42 -16.24
N ASP A 143 8.67 -2.33 -16.17
CA ASP A 143 10.02 -2.35 -15.58
C ASP A 143 10.00 -2.92 -14.15
N ARG A 144 8.96 -2.61 -13.37
CA ARG A 144 8.72 -3.18 -12.03
C ARG A 144 8.50 -4.69 -12.06
N CYS A 145 7.80 -5.20 -13.07
CA CYS A 145 7.59 -6.63 -13.26
C CYS A 145 8.92 -7.35 -13.52
N HIS A 146 9.71 -6.85 -14.45
CA HIS A 146 11.02 -7.41 -14.77
C HIS A 146 11.97 -7.32 -13.58
N GLU A 147 11.93 -6.23 -12.83
CA GLU A 147 12.77 -6.08 -11.65
C GLU A 147 12.45 -7.09 -10.56
N TYR A 148 11.18 -7.26 -10.21
CA TYR A 148 10.80 -8.30 -9.25
C TYR A 148 11.24 -9.69 -9.71
N ARG A 149 11.15 -9.98 -11.02
CA ARG A 149 11.61 -11.25 -11.59
C ARG A 149 13.13 -11.42 -11.49
N ARG A 150 13.92 -10.35 -11.68
CA ARG A 150 15.38 -10.35 -11.47
C ARG A 150 15.73 -10.54 -10.00
N MET A 151 15.07 -9.83 -9.10
CA MET A 151 15.25 -9.98 -7.65
C MET A 151 14.97 -11.41 -7.19
N TYR A 152 13.97 -12.06 -7.78
CA TYR A 152 13.61 -13.44 -7.47
C TYR A 152 14.43 -14.49 -8.25
N GLY A 153 15.39 -14.08 -9.07
CA GLY A 153 16.25 -14.96 -9.86
C GLY A 153 15.55 -15.69 -11.02
N VAL A 154 14.34 -15.27 -11.38
CA VAL A 154 13.60 -15.78 -12.55
C VAL A 154 14.15 -15.20 -13.85
N GLU A 155 14.64 -13.96 -13.78
CA GLU A 155 15.36 -13.31 -14.85
C GLU A 155 16.80 -13.04 -14.45
N ALA A 156 17.69 -13.01 -15.45
CA ALA A 156 19.08 -12.65 -15.22
C ALA A 156 19.19 -11.19 -14.78
N ARG A 157 20.12 -10.91 -13.87
CA ARG A 157 20.50 -9.54 -13.52
C ARG A 157 20.98 -8.80 -14.76
N LEU A 158 20.69 -7.50 -14.83
CA LEU A 158 21.26 -6.64 -15.86
C LEU A 158 22.78 -6.55 -15.71
N THR A 159 23.47 -6.47 -16.84
CA THR A 159 24.88 -6.07 -16.88
C THR A 159 25.03 -4.60 -16.46
N GLU A 160 26.24 -4.20 -16.06
CA GLU A 160 26.52 -2.80 -15.70
C GLU A 160 26.16 -1.81 -16.83
N GLN A 161 26.40 -2.22 -18.09
CA GLN A 161 26.09 -1.41 -19.26
C GLN A 161 24.57 -1.26 -19.49
N GLU A 162 23.82 -2.36 -19.35
CA GLU A 162 22.36 -2.33 -19.48
C GLU A 162 21.74 -1.48 -18.36
N LEU A 163 22.19 -1.69 -17.12
CA LEU A 163 21.72 -0.92 -15.98
C LEU A 163 21.98 0.58 -16.14
N ALA A 164 23.17 0.97 -16.58
CA ALA A 164 23.50 2.38 -16.81
C ALA A 164 22.63 3.00 -17.92
N SER A 165 22.37 2.26 -18.99
CA SER A 165 21.51 2.71 -20.09
C SER A 165 20.06 2.89 -19.64
N ASP A 166 19.52 1.93 -18.91
CA ASP A 166 18.13 1.96 -18.45
C ASP A 166 17.92 3.04 -17.38
N LEU A 167 18.84 3.19 -16.43
CA LEU A 167 18.80 4.29 -15.45
C LEU A 167 18.85 5.66 -16.12
N ALA A 168 19.66 5.84 -17.16
CA ALA A 168 19.70 7.10 -17.90
C ALA A 168 18.35 7.42 -18.56
N ASN A 169 17.64 6.42 -19.07
CA ASN A 169 16.30 6.61 -19.64
C ASN A 169 15.29 6.98 -18.55
N LEU A 170 15.33 6.31 -17.40
CA LEU A 170 14.43 6.58 -16.27
C LEU A 170 14.59 8.00 -15.71
N LEU A 171 15.84 8.46 -15.54
CA LEU A 171 16.13 9.81 -15.05
C LEU A 171 15.64 10.92 -16.01
N ASN A 172 15.38 10.59 -17.27
CA ASN A 172 14.85 11.54 -18.26
C ASN A 172 13.31 11.59 -18.28
N ILE A 173 12.60 10.65 -17.64
CA ILE A 173 11.14 10.48 -17.80
C ILE A 173 10.31 11.27 -16.79
N ASP A 174 10.76 11.54 -15.56
CA ASP A 174 9.93 12.30 -14.59
C ASP A 174 10.76 12.85 -13.41
N ALA A 175 11.61 13.85 -13.66
CA ALA A 175 12.42 14.49 -12.61
C ALA A 175 11.71 15.67 -11.91
N GLU A 176 10.49 16.04 -12.31
CA GLU A 176 9.86 17.31 -11.91
C GLU A 176 8.68 17.18 -10.93
N LYS A 177 8.27 15.98 -10.52
CA LYS A 177 7.08 15.82 -9.67
C LYS A 177 7.44 15.35 -8.27
N SER A 178 7.35 16.27 -7.31
CA SER A 178 7.40 15.98 -5.87
C SER A 178 6.14 15.20 -5.46
N VAL A 179 6.23 13.87 -5.45
CA VAL A 179 5.11 12.97 -5.13
C VAL A 179 5.23 12.41 -3.73
N ILE A 180 4.09 12.16 -3.09
CA ILE A 180 4.01 11.57 -1.75
C ILE A 180 4.50 10.12 -1.83
N THR A 181 5.63 9.84 -1.17
CA THR A 181 6.22 8.49 -1.08
C THR A 181 5.88 7.81 0.24
N PHE A 182 5.54 8.60 1.25
CA PHE A 182 5.12 8.12 2.55
C PHE A 182 4.02 9.03 3.09
N ALA A 183 2.99 8.42 3.67
CA ALA A 183 1.95 9.11 4.41
C ALA A 183 1.72 8.39 5.74
N ALA A 184 1.44 9.15 6.79
CA ALA A 184 1.12 8.60 8.09
C ALA A 184 -0.10 9.30 8.70
N ILE A 185 -0.94 8.51 9.35
CA ILE A 185 -2.03 8.99 10.18
C ILE A 185 -1.61 8.86 11.65
N ALA A 186 -1.73 9.95 12.40
CA ALA A 186 -1.35 9.99 13.81
C ALA A 186 -2.43 10.70 14.64
N VAL A 187 -2.52 10.33 15.92
CA VAL A 187 -3.32 11.06 16.90
C VAL A 187 -2.73 12.46 17.05
N ASP A 188 -3.53 13.47 16.74
CA ASP A 188 -3.16 14.87 16.96
C ASP A 188 -3.60 15.31 18.36
N SER A 189 -4.88 15.08 18.69
CA SER A 189 -5.40 15.37 20.02
C SER A 189 -6.62 14.52 20.37
N VAL A 190 -6.93 14.45 21.66
CA VAL A 190 -8.12 13.79 22.19
C VAL A 190 -8.87 14.80 23.03
N SER A 191 -10.15 15.03 22.72
CA SER A 191 -10.97 16.06 23.32
C SER A 191 -12.39 15.55 23.63
N TRP A 192 -13.26 16.45 24.08
CA TRP A 192 -14.68 16.18 24.32
C TRP A 192 -15.53 17.17 23.54
N LYS A 193 -16.47 16.66 22.75
CA LYS A 193 -17.44 17.45 21.96
C LYS A 193 -18.80 17.33 22.64
N ALA A 194 -19.42 18.46 22.95
CA ALA A 194 -20.80 18.49 23.41
C ALA A 194 -21.73 18.63 22.21
N SER A 195 -22.71 17.73 22.10
CA SER A 195 -23.76 17.76 21.08
C SER A 195 -25.12 17.52 21.72
N TYR A 196 -26.19 17.81 20.98
CA TYR A 196 -27.54 17.46 21.43
C TYR A 196 -27.85 16.02 21.05
N SER A 197 -28.43 15.27 21.98
CA SER A 197 -28.86 13.90 21.73
C SER A 197 -29.91 13.88 20.62
N ILE A 198 -29.70 12.99 19.66
CA ILE A 198 -30.67 12.68 18.60
C ILE A 198 -31.84 11.87 19.18
N GLU A 199 -31.57 11.00 20.17
CA GLU A 199 -32.56 10.12 20.81
C GLU A 199 -33.40 10.85 21.87
N GLU A 200 -32.82 11.84 22.55
CA GLU A 200 -33.47 12.63 23.60
C GLU A 200 -33.36 14.14 23.30
N PRO A 201 -34.28 14.70 22.50
CA PRO A 201 -34.23 16.10 22.09
C PRO A 201 -34.11 17.06 23.28
N GLY A 202 -33.12 17.94 23.25
CA GLY A 202 -32.85 18.93 24.30
C GLY A 202 -31.91 18.46 25.41
N ARG A 203 -31.53 17.18 25.45
CA ARG A 203 -30.45 16.69 26.32
C ARG A 203 -29.10 16.94 25.65
N MET A 204 -28.19 17.62 26.35
CA MET A 204 -26.79 17.65 25.95
C MET A 204 -26.10 16.34 26.32
N VAL A 205 -25.33 15.81 25.38
CA VAL A 205 -24.44 14.67 25.56
C VAL A 205 -23.03 15.11 25.21
N SER A 206 -22.05 14.66 25.98
CA SER A 206 -20.64 14.86 25.68
C SER A 206 -20.04 13.54 25.20
N ALA A 207 -19.47 13.54 24.00
CA ALA A 207 -18.73 12.41 23.47
C ALA A 207 -17.24 12.74 23.45
N LYS A 208 -16.41 11.74 23.76
CA LYS A 208 -14.97 11.82 23.55
C LYS A 208 -14.71 11.79 22.05
N VAL A 209 -13.80 12.62 21.57
CA VAL A 209 -13.48 12.76 20.15
C VAL A 209 -11.97 12.68 19.98
N THR A 210 -11.53 11.89 19.01
CA THR A 210 -10.12 11.78 18.61
C THR A 210 -9.91 12.55 17.31
N TYR A 211 -9.07 13.58 17.37
CA TYR A 211 -8.62 14.31 16.18
C TYR A 211 -7.35 13.67 15.66
N LEU A 212 -7.33 13.39 14.37
CA LEU A 212 -6.23 12.78 13.66
C LEU A 212 -5.65 13.77 12.65
N ARG A 213 -4.36 13.63 12.36
CA ARG A 213 -3.71 14.37 11.28
C ARG A 213 -3.07 13.40 10.29
N ILE A 214 -3.08 13.82 9.03
CA ILE A 214 -2.37 13.15 7.93
C ILE A 214 -1.11 13.95 7.64
N VAL A 215 0.04 13.30 7.77
CA VAL A 215 1.34 13.86 7.37
C VAL A 215 1.87 13.10 6.17
N ALA A 216 2.56 13.79 5.28
CA ALA A 216 3.16 13.23 4.06
C ALA A 216 4.63 13.63 3.92
N ILE A 217 5.42 12.75 3.31
CA ILE A 217 6.80 12.99 2.89
C ILE A 217 6.86 12.80 1.37
N VAL A 218 7.55 13.71 0.69
CA VAL A 218 7.71 13.71 -0.77
C VAL A 218 9.10 13.21 -1.18
N ASP A 219 9.22 12.67 -2.38
CA ASP A 219 10.42 11.97 -2.87
C ASP A 219 11.68 12.84 -3.03
N ASP A 220 11.52 14.16 -3.14
CA ASP A 220 12.60 15.15 -3.27
C ASP A 220 12.97 15.86 -1.96
N ASP A 221 12.21 15.64 -0.88
CA ASP A 221 12.42 16.26 0.43
C ASP A 221 12.05 15.28 1.56
N LEU A 222 12.86 14.23 1.70
CA LEU A 222 12.64 13.13 2.64
C LEU A 222 12.74 13.53 4.12
N GLU A 223 13.31 14.70 4.43
CA GLU A 223 13.48 15.18 5.80
C GLU A 223 12.30 16.02 6.30
N LYS A 224 11.39 16.42 5.40
CA LYS A 224 10.30 17.33 5.73
C LYS A 224 8.95 16.63 5.69
N GLU A 225 8.24 16.78 6.80
CA GLU A 225 6.84 16.39 6.91
C GLU A 225 5.93 17.54 6.48
N TYR A 226 4.93 17.20 5.67
CA TYR A 226 3.90 18.11 5.20
C TYR A 226 2.57 17.68 5.80
N GLU A 227 1.95 18.55 6.60
CA GLU A 227 0.59 18.33 7.06
C GLU A 227 -0.38 18.50 5.88
N VAL A 228 -1.13 17.44 5.58
CA VAL A 228 -2.06 17.39 4.46
C VAL A 228 -3.48 17.69 4.93
N HIS A 229 -3.90 17.10 6.06
CA HIS A 229 -5.27 17.20 6.59
C HIS A 229 -5.31 16.95 8.09
N SER A 230 -6.33 17.49 8.75
CA SER A 230 -6.68 17.20 10.15
C SER A 230 -8.19 17.01 10.26
N TYR A 231 -8.63 15.95 10.95
CA TYR A 231 -10.02 15.52 10.94
C TYR A 231 -10.47 14.87 12.25
N ASP A 232 -11.79 14.85 12.47
CA ASP A 232 -12.46 14.14 13.55
C ASP A 232 -12.67 12.68 13.13
N ALA A 233 -12.05 11.73 13.84
CA ALA A 233 -12.10 10.30 13.49
C ALA A 233 -13.51 9.69 13.54
N SER A 234 -14.48 10.37 14.18
CA SER A 234 -15.87 9.93 14.21
C SER A 234 -16.67 10.37 12.97
N GLU A 235 -16.16 11.34 12.21
CA GLU A 235 -16.85 11.94 11.06
C GLU A 235 -16.22 11.50 9.73
N GLU A 236 -14.92 11.18 9.72
CA GLU A 236 -14.16 10.83 8.53
C GLU A 236 -13.29 9.57 8.73
N THR A 237 -13.00 8.86 7.65
CA THR A 237 -12.06 7.72 7.64
C THR A 237 -11.14 7.80 6.44
N TRP A 238 -9.84 7.64 6.68
CA TRP A 238 -8.79 7.75 5.67
C TRP A 238 -7.79 6.60 5.82
N PHE A 239 -7.24 6.13 4.70
CA PHE A 239 -6.11 5.20 4.72
C PHE A 239 -4.80 5.91 4.32
N GLU A 240 -3.68 5.51 4.93
CA GLU A 240 -2.35 6.03 4.59
C GLU A 240 -2.04 5.86 3.09
N SER A 241 -2.41 4.72 2.51
CA SER A 241 -2.23 4.41 1.10
C SER A 241 -3.10 5.21 0.12
N ASP A 242 -4.13 5.92 0.58
CA ASP A 242 -5.01 6.70 -0.31
C ASP A 242 -4.27 7.84 -1.01
N LEU A 243 -3.15 8.32 -0.45
CA LEU A 243 -2.43 9.52 -0.88
C LEU A 243 -1.10 9.22 -1.60
N ILE A 244 -0.60 7.98 -1.52
CA ILE A 244 0.70 7.62 -2.07
C ILE A 244 0.70 7.77 -3.60
N GLY A 245 1.73 8.41 -4.14
CA GLY A 245 1.89 8.69 -5.57
C GLY A 245 1.19 9.95 -6.06
N MET A 246 0.37 10.62 -5.23
CA MET A 246 -0.18 11.94 -5.53
C MET A 246 0.86 13.03 -5.22
N THR A 247 0.79 14.17 -5.89
CA THR A 247 1.44 15.40 -5.44
C THR A 247 0.67 16.00 -4.25
N LEU A 248 1.31 16.88 -3.46
CA LEU A 248 0.63 17.57 -2.35
C LEU A 248 -0.63 18.35 -2.80
N PRO A 249 -0.66 19.08 -3.93
CA PRO A 249 -1.88 19.72 -4.42
C PRO A 249 -2.99 18.72 -4.79
N GLU A 250 -2.65 17.62 -5.46
CA GLU A 250 -3.62 16.57 -5.82
C GLU A 250 -4.22 15.91 -4.57
N ALA A 251 -3.40 15.62 -3.56
CA ALA A 251 -3.86 15.08 -2.29
C ALA A 251 -4.85 16.01 -1.59
N ARG A 252 -4.56 17.32 -1.53
CA ARG A 252 -5.48 18.31 -0.94
C ARG A 252 -6.79 18.39 -1.72
N GLN A 253 -6.72 18.40 -3.05
CA GLN A 253 -7.93 18.40 -3.90
C GLN A 253 -8.76 17.12 -3.75
N PHE A 254 -8.11 15.96 -3.65
CA PHE A 254 -8.76 14.67 -3.40
C PHE A 254 -9.51 14.70 -2.06
N ILE A 255 -8.86 15.22 -1.01
CA ILE A 255 -9.46 15.38 0.31
C ILE A 255 -10.68 16.29 0.25
N GLU A 256 -10.54 17.50 -0.29
CA GLU A 256 -11.64 18.46 -0.43
C GLU A 256 -12.83 17.86 -1.19
N THR A 257 -12.57 17.10 -2.26
CA THR A 257 -13.62 16.49 -3.08
C THR A 257 -14.40 15.43 -2.32
N ARG A 258 -13.72 14.67 -1.45
CA ARG A 258 -14.34 13.58 -0.68
C ARG A 258 -15.09 14.10 0.55
N VAL A 259 -14.54 15.08 1.26
CA VAL A 259 -15.23 15.75 2.39
C VAL A 259 -16.55 16.39 1.93
N ASN A 260 -16.57 17.01 0.74
CA ASN A 260 -17.78 17.63 0.19
C ASN A 260 -18.84 16.63 -0.32
N ARG A 261 -18.58 15.32 -0.29
CA ARG A 261 -19.52 14.26 -0.69
C ARG A 261 -20.18 13.54 0.49
N CYS A 262 -19.71 13.79 1.72
CA CYS A 262 -20.23 13.19 2.95
C CYS A 262 -21.30 14.06 3.61
#